data_AF-A0A9P1AGW3-F1
#
_entry.id   AF-A0A9P1AGW3-F1
#
_cell.length_a   1.000
_cell.length_b   1.000
_cell.length_c   1.000
_cell.angle_alpha   90.00
_cell.angle_beta   90.00
_cell.angle_gamma   90.00
#
_symmetry.space_group_name_H-M   'P 1'
#
loop_
_entity.id
_entity.type
_entity.pdbx_description
1 polymer ?
#
loop_
_entity_poly.entity_id
_entity_poly.type
_entity_poly.pdbx_seq_one_letter_code
_entity_poly.pdbx_strand_id
1 'polypeptide(L)'
;MRNEKRTWLVEHEARKFKHHHNTSLFLTLQSSGPEMTSLCLKGWCDTADDVFVIPYQYVNWRLKHTEQWIIQHFSKMLYHAKRLPQQAQWYMFAFDNNYIFVEKLINELGVFDPHLPIYTILRDFKADFSHKPVLVFSRFALNSFWDQAGEKCDFNIENVEDWLTSCMSVPPMKMSVDRNNKSRIFAIKRHFEVDELYKMPIGYHDDKEYIHSHSSSLLSFTNLSTSDLKLLPIFVEKVIGGSSRAENAKNMRINK
;
A
#
# COMPACT_ATOMS: atom_id res chain seq x y z
N MET A 1 35.43 1.74 4.66
CA MET A 1 34.47 2.61 5.39
C MET A 1 34.59 4.10 5.01
N ARG A 2 34.48 4.46 3.72
CA ARG A 2 34.46 5.88 3.28
C ARG A 2 33.43 6.22 2.19
N ASN A 3 32.67 5.26 1.68
CA ASN A 3 31.67 5.50 0.63
C ASN A 3 30.22 5.55 1.12
N GLU A 4 29.87 4.98 2.27
CA GLU A 4 28.48 5.02 2.75
C GLU A 4 28.07 6.41 3.30
N LYS A 5 29.02 7.27 3.69
CA LYS A 5 28.71 8.61 4.20
C LYS A 5 28.48 9.66 3.11
N ARG A 6 28.91 9.42 1.86
CA ARG A 6 28.78 10.39 0.75
C ARG A 6 27.55 10.18 -0.12
N THR A 7 26.97 8.99 -0.14
CA THR A 7 25.77 8.69 -0.96
C THR A 7 24.48 9.29 -0.40
N TRP A 8 24.45 9.70 0.88
CA TRP A 8 23.25 10.24 1.54
C TRP A 8 23.17 11.77 1.57
N LEU A 9 24.19 12.48 1.09
CA LEU A 9 24.23 13.93 1.05
C LEU A 9 23.59 14.53 -0.22
N VAL A 10 23.09 13.71 -1.15
CA VAL A 10 22.61 14.16 -2.47
C VAL A 10 21.10 13.96 -2.72
N GLU A 11 20.40 13.03 -2.07
CA GLU A 11 18.91 12.94 -2.19
C GLU A 11 18.19 13.62 -1.03
N HIS A 12 18.81 14.71 -0.57
CA HIS A 12 18.24 15.72 0.31
C HIS A 12 17.51 16.79 -0.53
N GLU A 13 16.70 16.37 -1.49
CA GLU A 13 15.54 17.14 -1.95
C GLU A 13 14.34 16.56 -1.19
N ALA A 14 14.15 16.85 0.10
CA ALA A 14 13.54 18.11 0.49
C ALA A 14 12.52 18.65 -0.54
N ARG A 15 11.70 17.78 -1.16
CA ARG A 15 10.29 18.16 -1.32
C ARG A 15 9.86 18.58 0.06
N LYS A 16 9.57 19.87 0.20
CA LYS A 16 9.09 20.52 1.42
C LYS A 16 8.16 19.54 2.13
N PHE A 17 8.64 18.88 3.19
CA PHE A 17 7.74 18.28 4.18
C PHE A 17 6.74 19.39 4.46
N LYS A 18 5.46 19.17 4.18
CA LYS A 18 4.47 20.23 4.38
C LYS A 18 4.53 20.51 5.87
N HIS A 19 5.14 21.64 6.26
CA HIS A 19 5.25 22.08 7.65
C HIS A 19 3.86 22.46 8.15
N HIS A 20 3.01 21.46 8.36
CA HIS A 20 1.66 21.58 8.88
C HIS A 20 1.52 20.59 10.02
N HIS A 21 1.10 21.12 11.16
CA HIS A 21 1.02 20.45 12.46
C HIS A 21 -0.07 19.37 12.55
N ASN A 22 -0.37 18.62 11.48
CA ASN A 22 -1.32 17.50 11.47
C ASN A 22 -1.04 16.59 10.25
N THR A 23 0.12 15.95 10.16
CA THR A 23 0.34 14.89 9.15
C THR A 23 -0.40 13.63 9.60
N SER A 24 -1.47 13.29 8.86
CA SER A 24 -2.30 12.12 9.13
C SER A 24 -1.60 10.84 8.71
N LEU A 25 -0.92 10.84 7.55
CA LEU A 25 -0.29 9.64 6.98
C LEU A 25 1.09 9.89 6.38
N PHE A 26 2.09 9.19 6.89
CA PHE A 26 3.43 9.13 6.31
C PHE A 26 3.61 7.83 5.52
N LEU A 27 3.96 7.91 4.24
CA LEU A 27 4.19 6.74 3.39
C LEU A 27 5.69 6.46 3.21
N THR A 28 6.12 5.25 3.56
CA THR A 28 7.40 4.68 3.10
C THR A 28 7.14 3.72 1.95
N LEU A 29 7.73 4.00 0.79
CA LEU A 29 7.50 3.29 -0.45
C LEU A 29 8.76 2.56 -0.91
N GLN A 30 8.69 1.25 -1.13
CA GLN A 30 9.75 0.51 -1.81
C GLN A 30 9.57 0.60 -3.33
N SER A 31 10.52 1.24 -4.01
CA SER A 31 10.57 1.34 -5.47
C SER A 31 10.99 0.01 -6.09
N SER A 32 10.25 -0.48 -7.09
CA SER A 32 10.62 -1.61 -7.96
C SER A 32 11.28 -1.17 -9.27
N GLY A 33 11.17 0.10 -9.62
CA GLY A 33 11.81 0.71 -10.78
C GLY A 33 11.29 2.13 -11.05
N PRO A 34 12.00 2.91 -11.87
CA PRO A 34 11.69 4.33 -12.05
C PRO A 34 10.32 4.57 -12.68
N GLU A 35 9.87 3.72 -13.60
CA GLU A 35 8.57 3.89 -14.26
C GLU A 35 7.40 3.62 -13.30
N MET A 36 7.40 2.49 -12.60
CA MET A 36 6.36 2.11 -11.63
C MET A 36 6.25 3.15 -10.51
N THR A 37 7.39 3.54 -9.94
CA THR A 37 7.43 4.57 -8.89
C THR A 37 6.91 5.91 -9.40
N SER A 38 7.26 6.33 -10.61
CA SER A 38 6.77 7.57 -11.21
C SER A 38 5.25 7.55 -11.39
N LEU A 39 4.67 6.43 -11.82
CA LEU A 39 3.22 6.26 -11.92
C LEU A 39 2.56 6.33 -10.54
N CYS A 40 3.13 5.70 -9.51
CA CYS A 40 2.60 5.80 -8.15
C CYS A 40 2.59 7.26 -7.67
N LEU A 41 3.73 7.95 -7.78
CA LEU A 41 3.93 9.33 -7.34
C LEU A 41 3.09 10.35 -8.10
N LYS A 42 2.65 10.04 -9.33
CA LYS A 42 1.66 10.86 -10.07
C LYS A 42 0.21 10.48 -9.78
N GLY A 43 0.01 9.34 -9.11
CA GLY A 43 -1.29 8.78 -8.78
C GLY A 43 -1.53 8.82 -7.27
N TRP A 44 -1.83 7.66 -6.70
CA TRP A 44 -2.27 7.58 -5.30
C TRP A 44 -1.19 7.94 -4.28
N CYS A 45 0.10 7.77 -4.58
CA CYS A 45 1.16 8.13 -3.62
C CYS A 45 1.12 9.62 -3.28
N ASP A 46 0.71 10.50 -4.21
CA ASP A 46 0.63 11.97 -3.99
C ASP A 46 -0.49 12.37 -3.04
N THR A 47 -1.42 11.45 -2.74
CA THR A 47 -2.51 11.67 -1.80
C THR A 47 -2.12 11.43 -0.33
N ALA A 48 -0.95 10.82 -0.08
CA ALA A 48 -0.36 10.79 1.25
C ALA A 48 0.21 12.16 1.62
N ASP A 49 0.26 12.50 2.91
CA ASP A 49 0.73 13.82 3.35
C ASP A 49 2.23 14.00 3.09
N ASP A 50 2.99 12.95 3.38
CA ASP A 50 4.43 12.86 3.14
C ASP A 50 4.80 11.47 2.60
N VAL A 51 5.81 11.43 1.73
CA VAL A 51 6.28 10.20 1.09
C VAL A 51 7.81 10.12 1.15
N PHE A 52 8.32 8.99 1.61
CA PHE A 52 9.72 8.61 1.53
C PHE A 52 9.87 7.39 0.62
N VAL A 53 10.68 7.53 -0.44
CA VAL A 53 10.90 6.46 -1.42
C VAL A 53 12.25 5.82 -1.17
N ILE A 54 12.28 4.50 -1.02
CA ILE A 54 13.50 3.70 -0.99
C ILE A 54 13.84 3.31 -2.43
N PRO A 55 15.00 3.75 -2.96
CA PRO A 55 15.35 3.50 -4.36
C PRO A 55 15.50 2.02 -4.71
N TYR A 56 15.11 1.66 -5.94
CA TYR A 56 15.10 0.26 -6.41
C TYR A 56 16.50 -0.36 -6.47
N GLN A 57 17.57 0.45 -6.59
CA GLN A 57 18.95 -0.02 -6.67
C GLN A 57 19.43 -0.68 -5.37
N TYR A 58 18.76 -0.43 -4.25
CA TYR A 58 19.06 -1.06 -2.96
C TYR A 58 18.46 -2.46 -2.81
N VAL A 59 17.76 -2.94 -3.84
CA VAL A 59 17.02 -4.20 -3.83
C VAL A 59 17.41 -5.07 -5.02
N ASN A 60 17.70 -6.34 -4.74
CA ASN A 60 17.90 -7.33 -5.79
C ASN A 60 16.56 -7.93 -6.23
N TRP A 61 15.96 -7.32 -7.24
CA TRP A 61 14.68 -7.74 -7.85
C TRP A 61 14.76 -9.03 -8.68
N ARG A 62 15.95 -9.63 -8.84
CA ARG A 62 16.11 -10.93 -9.52
C ARG A 62 15.78 -12.12 -8.62
N LEU A 63 15.70 -11.90 -7.31
CA LEU A 63 15.33 -12.94 -6.36
C LEU A 63 13.82 -13.20 -6.44
N LYS A 64 13.43 -14.46 -6.23
CA LYS A 64 12.02 -14.83 -6.09
C LYS A 64 11.43 -14.03 -4.91
N HIS A 65 10.31 -13.36 -5.13
CA HIS A 65 9.60 -12.59 -4.11
C HIS A 65 8.86 -13.53 -3.15
N THR A 66 9.61 -14.31 -2.37
CA THR A 66 9.07 -15.16 -1.30
C THR A 66 8.62 -14.29 -0.13
N GLU A 67 7.83 -14.86 0.79
CA GLU A 67 7.45 -14.17 2.04
C GLU A 67 8.68 -13.70 2.84
N GLN A 68 9.74 -14.51 2.90
CA GLN A 68 10.98 -14.12 3.57
C GLN A 68 11.64 -12.92 2.89
N TRP A 69 11.61 -12.85 1.56
CA TRP A 69 12.07 -11.66 0.82
C TRP A 69 11.21 -10.44 1.19
N ILE A 70 9.89 -10.59 1.32
CA ILE A 70 8.97 -9.51 1.72
C ILE A 70 9.29 -9.03 3.15
N ILE A 71 9.48 -9.94 4.10
CA ILE A 71 9.88 -9.64 5.49
C ILE A 71 11.17 -8.83 5.54
N GLN A 72 12.19 -9.24 4.79
CA GLN A 72 13.47 -8.52 4.73
C GLN A 72 13.30 -7.08 4.23
N HIS A 73 12.42 -6.86 3.25
CA HIS A 73 12.16 -5.51 2.74
C HIS A 73 11.37 -4.67 3.73
N PHE A 74 10.32 -5.21 4.37
CA PHE A 74 9.63 -4.49 5.44
C PHE A 74 10.55 -4.14 6.60
N SER A 75 11.41 -5.06 7.04
CA SER A 75 12.41 -4.79 8.08
C SER A 75 13.31 -3.61 7.72
N LYS A 76 13.80 -3.54 6.46
CA LYS A 76 14.56 -2.39 5.96
C LYS A 76 13.72 -1.11 5.93
N MET A 77 12.50 -1.16 5.40
CA MET A 77 11.63 0.01 5.31
C MET A 77 11.33 0.61 6.68
N LEU A 78 10.95 -0.26 7.62
CA LEU A 78 10.77 0.11 9.02
C LEU A 78 12.07 0.74 9.56
N TYR A 79 13.23 0.09 9.38
CA TYR A 79 14.50 0.61 9.90
C TYR A 79 14.85 2.00 9.35
N HIS A 80 14.53 2.26 8.07
CA HIS A 80 14.68 3.58 7.47
C HIS A 80 13.71 4.59 8.09
N ALA A 81 12.45 4.21 8.32
CA ALA A 81 11.45 5.09 8.94
C ALA A 81 11.85 5.53 10.35
N LYS A 82 12.57 4.70 11.12
CA LYS A 82 13.12 5.09 12.44
C LYS A 82 13.95 6.38 12.39
N ARG A 83 14.60 6.67 11.25
CA ARG A 83 15.46 7.85 11.06
C ARG A 83 14.69 9.10 10.59
N LEU A 84 13.40 8.97 10.31
CA LEU A 84 12.54 10.05 9.83
C LEU A 84 11.80 10.71 11.00
N PRO A 85 11.44 12.00 10.90
CA PRO A 85 10.67 12.68 11.94
C PRO A 85 9.38 11.92 12.29
N GLN A 86 9.26 11.48 13.55
CA GLN A 86 8.13 10.68 14.03
C GLN A 86 6.89 11.54 14.38
N GLN A 87 6.47 12.41 13.46
CA GLN A 87 5.43 13.42 13.69
C GLN A 87 4.06 13.06 13.11
N ALA A 88 3.97 12.02 12.25
CA ALA A 88 2.71 11.61 11.65
C ALA A 88 1.87 10.76 12.61
N GLN A 89 0.55 10.76 12.46
CA GLN A 89 -0.34 9.90 13.26
C GLN A 89 -0.24 8.44 12.82
N TRP A 90 -0.16 8.22 11.51
CA TRP A 90 -0.09 6.90 10.88
C TRP A 90 1.12 6.79 9.94
N TYR A 91 1.70 5.61 9.90
CA TYR A 91 2.83 5.23 9.07
C TYR A 91 2.45 4.06 8.19
N MET A 92 2.53 4.23 6.88
CA MET A 92 2.21 3.21 5.90
C MET A 92 3.47 2.75 5.19
N PHE A 93 3.61 1.45 5.00
CA PHE A 93 4.71 0.79 4.31
C PHE A 93 4.15 -0.01 3.15
N ALA A 94 4.50 0.38 1.93
CA ALA A 94 3.95 -0.21 0.71
C ALA A 94 5.04 -0.40 -0.36
N PHE A 95 4.72 -1.20 -1.36
CA PHE A 95 5.50 -1.28 -2.60
C PHE A 95 4.82 -0.43 -3.66
N ASP A 96 5.60 0.08 -4.61
CA ASP A 96 5.09 0.93 -5.70
C ASP A 96 4.14 0.23 -6.68
N ASN A 97 4.03 -1.10 -6.58
CA ASN A 97 3.06 -1.91 -7.31
C ASN A 97 1.76 -2.19 -6.51
N ASN A 98 1.54 -1.46 -5.42
CA ASN A 98 0.25 -1.36 -4.75
C ASN A 98 -0.50 -0.10 -5.23
N TYR A 99 -1.82 -0.09 -5.06
CA TYR A 99 -2.66 1.10 -5.09
C TYR A 99 -3.54 1.16 -3.85
N ILE A 100 -3.65 2.34 -3.24
CA ILE A 100 -4.39 2.54 -2.00
C ILE A 100 -5.40 3.67 -2.17
N PHE A 101 -6.64 3.43 -1.73
CA PHE A 101 -7.63 4.48 -1.57
C PHE A 101 -7.35 5.24 -0.26
N VAL A 102 -6.35 6.13 -0.29
CA VAL A 102 -5.81 6.80 0.92
C VAL A 102 -6.89 7.51 1.73
N GLU A 103 -7.79 8.26 1.10
CA GLU A 103 -8.89 8.95 1.80
C GLU A 103 -9.82 7.97 2.55
N LYS A 104 -10.16 6.83 1.92
CA LYS A 104 -10.98 5.79 2.58
C LYS A 104 -10.23 5.18 3.76
N LEU A 105 -8.95 4.85 3.55
CA LEU A 105 -8.11 4.29 4.60
C LEU A 105 -8.00 5.26 5.79
N ILE A 106 -7.76 6.55 5.55
CA ILE A 106 -7.63 7.55 6.62
C ILE A 106 -8.94 7.76 7.37
N ASN A 107 -10.08 7.79 6.68
CA ASN A 107 -11.39 7.87 7.34
C ASN A 107 -11.63 6.68 8.29
N GLU A 108 -11.15 5.49 7.93
CA GLU A 108 -11.27 4.32 8.81
C GLU A 108 -10.27 4.30 9.94
N LEU A 109 -9.06 4.81 9.71
CA LEU A 109 -8.07 4.98 10.77
C LEU A 109 -8.48 6.08 11.76
N GLY A 110 -9.21 7.11 11.30
CA GLY A 110 -9.61 8.26 12.09
C GLY A 110 -10.58 7.98 13.24
N VAL A 111 -11.17 6.78 13.30
CA VAL A 111 -12.00 6.36 14.45
C VAL A 111 -11.15 5.85 15.63
N PHE A 112 -9.85 5.66 15.41
CA PHE A 112 -8.93 5.14 16.41
C PHE A 112 -8.00 6.23 16.95
N ASP A 113 -7.61 6.08 18.21
CA ASP A 113 -6.58 6.93 18.82
C ASP A 113 -5.18 6.46 18.34
N PRO A 114 -4.42 7.29 17.60
CA PRO A 114 -3.07 6.94 17.12
C PRO A 114 -2.03 6.83 18.25
N HIS A 115 -2.37 7.18 19.50
CA HIS A 115 -1.53 6.96 20.68
C HIS A 115 -1.61 5.54 21.24
N LEU A 116 -2.52 4.70 20.74
CA LEU A 116 -2.59 3.28 21.08
C LEU A 116 -1.72 2.45 20.12
N PRO A 117 -1.19 1.27 20.53
CA PRO A 117 -0.34 0.41 19.71
C PRO A 117 -1.14 -0.32 18.60
N ILE A 118 -1.74 0.43 17.68
CA ILE A 118 -2.57 -0.11 16.60
C ILE A 118 -1.71 -0.32 15.36
N TYR A 119 -1.83 -1.50 14.75
CA TYR A 119 -1.29 -1.78 13.43
C TYR A 119 -2.23 -2.72 12.65
N THR A 120 -2.15 -2.69 11.33
CA THR A 120 -2.93 -3.56 10.44
C THR A 120 -2.07 -4.03 9.26
N ILE A 121 -2.43 -5.20 8.74
CA ILE A 121 -1.83 -5.80 7.56
C ILE A 121 -2.92 -5.84 6.47
N LEU A 122 -2.74 -5.04 5.44
CA LEU A 122 -3.62 -4.96 4.30
C LEU A 122 -3.14 -5.98 3.25
N ARG A 123 -3.68 -7.20 3.35
CA ARG A 123 -3.43 -8.31 2.43
C ARG A 123 -4.75 -8.90 1.94
N ASP A 124 -4.82 -9.23 0.65
CA ASP A 124 -5.89 -10.08 0.13
C ASP A 124 -5.67 -11.52 0.62
N PHE A 125 -6.55 -12.00 1.49
CA PHE A 125 -6.52 -13.35 2.06
C PHE A 125 -7.21 -14.39 1.17
N LYS A 126 -7.87 -13.96 0.09
CA LYS A 126 -8.49 -14.85 -0.90
C LYS A 126 -7.53 -15.19 -2.05
N ALA A 127 -6.42 -14.47 -2.17
CA ALA A 127 -5.41 -14.74 -3.18
C ALA A 127 -4.72 -16.10 -2.91
N ASP A 128 -4.63 -16.94 -3.94
CA ASP A 128 -3.92 -18.23 -3.94
C ASP A 128 -2.44 -18.11 -4.35
N PHE A 129 -1.96 -16.88 -4.48
CA PHE A 129 -0.59 -16.55 -4.85
C PHE A 129 0.01 -15.52 -3.89
N SER A 130 1.33 -15.56 -3.71
CA SER A 130 2.02 -14.56 -2.88
C SER A 130 2.01 -13.20 -3.57
N HIS A 131 1.61 -12.18 -2.83
CA HIS A 131 1.62 -10.79 -3.25
C HIS A 131 2.09 -9.91 -2.10
N LYS A 132 2.47 -8.67 -2.43
CA LYS A 132 3.08 -7.76 -1.46
C LYS A 132 1.98 -7.02 -0.68
N PRO A 133 1.84 -7.23 0.64
CA PRO A 133 0.83 -6.56 1.44
C PRO A 133 1.22 -5.09 1.67
N VAL A 134 0.34 -4.34 2.33
CA VAL A 134 0.65 -3.01 2.86
C VAL A 134 0.55 -3.06 4.38
N LEU A 135 1.54 -2.49 5.08
CA LEU A 135 1.51 -2.39 6.53
C LEU A 135 1.12 -0.97 6.94
N VAL A 136 0.29 -0.85 7.96
CA VAL A 136 -0.03 0.45 8.56
C VAL A 136 0.17 0.36 10.06
N PHE A 137 0.88 1.33 10.61
CA PHE A 137 1.16 1.46 12.04
C PHE A 137 0.67 2.82 12.50
N SER A 138 0.04 2.87 13.66
CA SER A 138 -0.02 4.09 14.47
C SER A 138 1.39 4.50 14.89
N ARG A 139 1.56 5.77 15.24
CA ARG A 139 2.81 6.28 15.80
C ARG A 139 3.29 5.45 17.00
N PHE A 140 2.38 5.11 17.91
CA PHE A 140 2.75 4.35 19.11
C PHE A 140 3.09 2.89 18.79
N ALA A 141 2.40 2.24 17.85
CA ALA A 141 2.76 0.89 17.41
C ALA A 141 4.15 0.86 16.75
N LEU A 142 4.48 1.85 15.93
CA LEU A 142 5.80 1.92 15.30
C LEU A 142 6.92 2.09 16.34
N ASN A 143 6.71 2.92 17.36
CA ASN A 143 7.65 3.04 18.48
C ASN A 143 7.77 1.72 19.26
N SER A 144 6.64 1.07 19.56
CA SER A 144 6.61 -0.22 20.25
C SER A 144 7.35 -1.31 19.48
N PHE A 145 7.22 -1.32 18.15
CA PHE A 145 7.98 -2.21 17.27
C PHE A 145 9.49 -1.98 17.47
N TRP A 146 9.95 -0.73 17.54
CA TRP A 146 11.37 -0.42 17.71
C TRP A 146 11.95 -0.87 19.04
N ASP A 147 11.17 -0.76 20.10
CA ASP A 147 11.58 -1.20 21.43
C ASP A 147 11.71 -2.73 21.48
N GLN A 148 10.94 -3.46 20.67
CA GLN A 148 10.87 -4.93 20.69
C GLN A 148 11.71 -5.61 19.58
N ALA A 149 12.06 -4.89 18.51
CA ALA A 149 12.64 -5.48 17.31
C ALA A 149 14.00 -6.18 17.52
N GLY A 150 14.75 -5.78 18.54
CA GLY A 150 16.03 -6.41 18.90
C GLY A 150 15.91 -7.65 19.78
N GLU A 151 14.80 -7.82 20.51
CA GLU A 151 14.64 -8.86 21.54
C GLU A 151 13.61 -9.93 21.19
N LYS A 152 12.57 -9.59 20.41
CA LYS A 152 11.40 -10.46 20.21
C LYS A 152 11.11 -10.85 18.76
N CYS A 153 11.58 -10.07 17.78
CA CYS A 153 11.34 -10.38 16.37
C CYS A 153 12.07 -11.65 15.94
N ASP A 154 11.32 -12.68 15.53
CA ASP A 154 11.90 -13.87 14.92
C ASP A 154 11.94 -13.73 13.39
N PHE A 155 13.13 -13.51 12.85
CA PHE A 155 13.35 -13.39 11.41
C PHE A 155 13.38 -14.72 10.65
N ASN A 156 13.24 -15.85 11.35
CA ASN A 156 13.13 -17.17 10.73
C ASN A 156 11.69 -17.54 10.35
N ILE A 157 10.71 -16.70 10.70
CA ILE A 157 9.31 -16.90 10.36
C ILE A 157 9.09 -16.78 8.84
N GLU A 158 8.25 -17.67 8.30
CA GLU A 158 8.04 -17.83 6.86
C GLU A 158 6.86 -17.02 6.29
N ASN A 159 6.17 -16.19 7.08
CA ASN A 159 5.12 -15.29 6.59
C ASN A 159 5.09 -13.95 7.35
N VAL A 160 4.61 -12.89 6.68
CA VAL A 160 4.65 -11.52 7.21
C VAL A 160 3.78 -11.35 8.45
N GLU A 161 2.61 -12.01 8.48
CA GLU A 161 1.63 -11.93 9.56
C GLU A 161 2.20 -12.45 10.88
N ASP A 162 2.77 -13.65 10.86
CA ASP A 162 3.40 -14.28 12.01
C ASP A 162 4.68 -13.54 12.41
N TRP A 163 5.46 -13.05 11.43
CA TRP A 163 6.67 -12.26 11.70
C TRP A 163 6.32 -10.98 12.47
N LEU A 164 5.34 -10.22 11.98
CA LEU A 164 4.90 -9.01 12.67
C LEU A 164 4.26 -9.30 14.03
N THR A 165 3.54 -10.41 14.15
CA THR A 165 2.96 -10.83 15.44
C THR A 165 4.07 -11.24 16.43
N SER A 166 5.19 -11.80 15.97
CA SER A 166 6.35 -12.07 16.84
C SER A 166 7.02 -10.77 17.32
N CYS A 167 7.00 -9.73 16.49
CA CYS A 167 7.57 -8.43 16.78
C CYS A 167 6.68 -7.54 17.66
N MET A 168 5.38 -7.82 17.74
CA MET A 168 4.38 -6.97 18.38
C MET A 168 3.71 -7.70 19.54
N SER A 169 3.60 -7.04 20.68
CA SER A 169 2.93 -7.63 21.86
C SER A 169 1.39 -7.61 21.79
N VAL A 170 0.80 -7.18 20.67
CA VAL A 170 -0.65 -7.09 20.43
C VAL A 170 -0.97 -7.66 19.05
N PRO A 171 -2.16 -8.23 18.81
CA PRO A 171 -2.55 -8.74 17.49
C PRO A 171 -2.86 -7.59 16.51
N PRO A 172 -2.76 -7.84 15.19
CA PRO A 172 -3.12 -6.85 14.18
C PRO A 172 -4.63 -6.60 14.14
N MET A 173 -5.02 -5.36 13.89
CA MET A 173 -6.40 -5.02 13.57
C MET A 173 -6.78 -5.62 12.21
N LYS A 174 -8.00 -6.16 12.11
CA LYS A 174 -8.54 -6.70 10.86
C LYS A 174 -9.25 -5.63 10.04
N MET A 175 -8.51 -4.94 9.17
CA MET A 175 -9.08 -3.98 8.19
C MET A 175 -9.19 -4.53 6.77
N SER A 176 -8.48 -5.61 6.45
CA SER A 176 -8.48 -6.24 5.14
C SER A 176 -9.77 -7.00 4.81
N VAL A 177 -10.69 -7.13 5.77
CA VAL A 177 -11.93 -7.91 5.64
C VAL A 177 -13.11 -7.05 6.06
N ASP A 178 -14.23 -7.14 5.34
CA ASP A 178 -15.48 -6.47 5.74
C ASP A 178 -16.32 -7.31 6.70
N ARG A 179 -17.46 -6.76 7.14
CA ARG A 179 -18.38 -7.43 8.06
C ARG A 179 -18.99 -8.73 7.52
N ASN A 180 -18.94 -8.93 6.19
CA ASN A 180 -19.45 -10.11 5.50
C ASN A 180 -18.33 -11.10 5.14
N ASN A 181 -17.15 -10.97 5.75
CA ASN A 181 -15.96 -11.78 5.45
C ASN A 181 -15.49 -11.68 3.98
N LYS A 182 -15.73 -10.54 3.31
CA LYS A 182 -15.21 -10.27 1.98
C LYS A 182 -13.89 -9.50 2.03
N SER A 183 -13.00 -9.80 1.09
CA SER A 183 -11.70 -9.15 1.01
C SER A 183 -11.84 -7.71 0.54
N ARG A 184 -11.19 -6.80 1.26
CA ARG A 184 -11.15 -5.36 0.97
C ARG A 184 -9.88 -4.95 0.25
N ILE A 185 -9.04 -5.93 -0.04
CA ILE A 185 -7.79 -5.81 -0.79
C ILE A 185 -7.94 -6.73 -1.98
N PHE A 186 -7.72 -6.21 -3.19
CA PHE A 186 -7.84 -7.00 -4.41
C PHE A 186 -6.45 -7.25 -5.00
N ALA A 187 -5.97 -8.49 -4.95
CA ALA A 187 -4.71 -8.84 -5.59
C ALA A 187 -4.95 -9.15 -7.08
N ILE A 188 -4.33 -8.38 -7.98
CA ILE A 188 -4.47 -8.65 -9.41
C ILE A 188 -3.73 -9.95 -9.76
N LYS A 189 -4.50 -10.98 -10.12
CA LYS A 189 -3.97 -12.28 -10.57
C LYS A 189 -3.59 -12.28 -12.05
N ARG A 190 -4.43 -11.66 -12.88
CA ARG A 190 -4.24 -11.54 -14.33
C ARG A 190 -4.01 -10.07 -14.69
N HIS A 191 -2.89 -9.79 -15.34
CA HIS A 191 -2.55 -8.46 -15.83
C HIS A 191 -3.18 -8.22 -17.19
N PHE A 192 -3.75 -7.03 -17.40
CA PHE A 192 -4.50 -6.73 -18.62
C PHE A 192 -3.68 -5.89 -19.60
N GLU A 193 -3.83 -6.18 -20.89
CA GLU A 193 -3.36 -5.29 -21.93
C GLU A 193 -4.34 -4.14 -22.16
N VAL A 194 -3.82 -3.01 -22.66
CA VAL A 194 -4.58 -1.77 -22.89
C VAL A 194 -5.81 -2.03 -23.76
N ASP A 195 -5.62 -2.69 -24.90
CA ASP A 195 -6.68 -2.96 -25.87
C ASP A 195 -7.74 -3.93 -25.33
N GLU A 196 -7.33 -4.88 -24.47
CA GLU A 196 -8.24 -5.79 -23.81
C GLU A 196 -9.13 -5.04 -22.82
N LEU A 197 -8.53 -4.21 -21.96
CA LEU A 197 -9.27 -3.49 -20.93
C LEU A 197 -10.26 -2.47 -21.51
N TYR A 198 -9.96 -1.81 -22.63
CA TYR A 198 -10.92 -0.90 -23.28
C TYR A 198 -12.11 -1.63 -23.91
N LYS A 199 -11.90 -2.84 -24.44
CA LYS A 199 -12.95 -3.65 -25.09
C LYS A 199 -13.83 -4.42 -24.10
N MET A 200 -13.37 -4.56 -22.85
CA MET A 200 -14.14 -5.23 -21.82
C MET A 200 -15.48 -4.52 -21.54
N PRO A 201 -16.61 -5.24 -21.42
CA PRO A 201 -17.86 -4.65 -20.94
C PRO A 201 -17.73 -4.09 -19.50
N ILE A 202 -18.61 -3.16 -19.13
CA ILE A 202 -18.80 -2.76 -17.73
C ILE A 202 -19.36 -3.97 -16.98
N GLY A 203 -18.74 -4.36 -15.87
CA GLY A 203 -19.03 -5.64 -15.21
C GLY A 203 -18.35 -6.83 -15.89
N TYR A 204 -17.20 -6.65 -16.54
CA TYR A 204 -16.40 -7.78 -17.02
C TYR A 204 -15.91 -8.65 -15.86
N HIS A 205 -16.03 -9.96 -16.03
CA HIS A 205 -15.81 -10.95 -15.00
C HIS A 205 -14.84 -12.01 -15.50
N ASP A 206 -13.55 -11.78 -15.32
CA ASP A 206 -12.63 -12.91 -15.27
C ASP A 206 -12.75 -13.52 -13.88
N ASP A 207 -13.13 -14.80 -13.81
CA ASP A 207 -13.53 -15.50 -12.60
C ASP A 207 -14.56 -14.71 -11.75
N LYS A 208 -15.83 -14.70 -12.20
CA LYS A 208 -16.97 -14.09 -11.46
C LYS A 208 -16.88 -14.27 -9.95
N GLU A 209 -16.50 -15.46 -9.50
CA GLU A 209 -16.36 -15.78 -8.09
C GLU A 209 -15.26 -14.97 -7.38
N TYR A 210 -14.11 -14.74 -8.02
CA TYR A 210 -13.00 -14.00 -7.43
C TYR A 210 -13.36 -12.53 -7.23
N ILE A 211 -13.90 -11.83 -8.24
CA ILE A 211 -14.30 -10.43 -8.09
C ILE A 211 -15.47 -10.26 -7.11
N HIS A 212 -16.48 -11.15 -7.14
CA HIS A 212 -17.61 -11.06 -6.20
C HIS A 212 -17.26 -11.43 -4.74
N SER A 213 -16.12 -12.09 -4.53
CA SER A 213 -15.58 -12.36 -3.19
C SER A 213 -14.97 -11.12 -2.51
N HIS A 214 -14.81 -10.02 -3.27
CA HIS A 214 -14.30 -8.76 -2.76
C HIS A 214 -15.42 -7.80 -2.33
N SER A 215 -15.10 -6.95 -1.37
CA SER A 215 -16.02 -5.99 -0.78
C SER A 215 -16.21 -4.77 -1.67
N SER A 216 -17.42 -4.21 -1.67
CA SER A 216 -17.67 -2.87 -2.22
C SER A 216 -16.94 -1.77 -1.46
N SER A 217 -16.49 -2.06 -0.22
CA SER A 217 -15.66 -1.18 0.61
C SER A 217 -14.15 -1.37 0.36
N LEU A 218 -13.76 -1.50 -0.90
CA LEU A 218 -12.36 -1.75 -1.30
C LEU A 218 -11.40 -0.64 -0.81
N LEU A 219 -10.26 -1.06 -0.25
CA LEU A 219 -9.18 -0.22 0.28
C LEU A 219 -7.93 -0.23 -0.59
N SER A 220 -7.67 -1.30 -1.34
CA SER A 220 -6.44 -1.40 -2.11
C SER A 220 -6.54 -2.38 -3.29
N PHE A 221 -5.71 -2.13 -4.30
CA PHE A 221 -5.25 -3.15 -5.24
C PHE A 221 -3.78 -3.50 -4.97
N THR A 222 -3.42 -4.77 -5.08
CA THR A 222 -2.03 -5.23 -4.96
C THR A 222 -1.61 -6.02 -6.19
N ASN A 223 -0.30 -6.23 -6.34
CA ASN A 223 0.29 -6.93 -7.48
C ASN A 223 -0.02 -6.26 -8.83
N LEU A 224 0.09 -4.94 -8.92
CA LEU A 224 -0.12 -4.22 -10.18
C LEU A 224 1.12 -4.34 -11.09
N SER A 225 0.91 -4.51 -12.39
CA SER A 225 1.93 -4.20 -13.38
C SER A 225 1.93 -2.71 -13.71
N THR A 226 2.97 -2.26 -14.42
CA THR A 226 3.04 -0.90 -14.96
C THR A 226 1.83 -0.58 -15.85
N SER A 227 1.38 -1.55 -16.66
CA SER A 227 0.20 -1.40 -17.52
C SER A 227 -1.08 -1.28 -16.69
N ASP A 228 -1.23 -2.10 -15.65
CA ASP A 228 -2.41 -2.04 -14.77
C ASP A 228 -2.51 -0.68 -14.08
N LEU A 229 -1.39 -0.12 -13.59
CA LEU A 229 -1.38 1.23 -13.00
C LEU A 229 -1.83 2.32 -13.99
N LYS A 230 -1.38 2.24 -15.25
CA LYS A 230 -1.81 3.19 -16.30
C LYS A 230 -3.31 3.09 -16.59
N LEU A 231 -3.86 1.88 -16.49
CA LEU A 231 -5.27 1.59 -16.75
C LEU A 231 -6.15 1.64 -15.51
N LEU A 232 -5.57 1.93 -14.36
CA LEU A 232 -6.23 1.77 -13.08
C LEU A 232 -7.53 2.58 -12.94
N PRO A 233 -7.67 3.82 -13.46
CA PRO A 233 -8.96 4.51 -13.42
C PRO A 233 -10.09 3.72 -14.08
N ILE A 234 -9.79 3.06 -15.21
CA ILE A 234 -10.74 2.21 -15.94
C ILE A 234 -11.01 0.94 -15.15
N PHE A 235 -9.97 0.34 -14.56
CA PHE A 235 -10.12 -0.87 -13.74
C PHE A 235 -10.97 -0.61 -12.50
N VAL A 236 -10.72 0.49 -11.79
CA VAL A 236 -11.51 0.95 -10.64
C VAL A 236 -12.97 1.14 -11.03
N GLU A 237 -13.23 1.81 -12.16
CA GLU A 237 -14.59 1.99 -12.69
C GLU A 237 -15.27 0.65 -12.96
N LYS A 238 -14.55 -0.33 -13.51
CA LYS A 238 -15.12 -1.65 -13.84
C LYS A 238 -15.32 -2.55 -12.64
N VAL A 239 -14.43 -2.48 -11.64
CA VAL A 239 -14.45 -3.36 -10.45
C VAL A 239 -15.38 -2.82 -9.36
N ILE A 240 -15.33 -1.51 -9.08
CA ILE A 240 -16.14 -0.91 -8.01
C ILE A 240 -17.58 -0.64 -8.49
N GLY A 241 -17.81 -0.72 -9.81
CA GLY A 241 -19.03 -0.25 -10.43
C GLY A 241 -18.96 1.27 -10.45
N GLY A 242 -18.58 1.81 -11.61
CA GLY A 242 -18.45 3.24 -11.85
C GLY A 242 -19.58 3.97 -11.16
N SER A 243 -19.22 4.94 -10.34
CA SER A 243 -20.20 5.83 -9.72
C SER A 243 -21.24 6.19 -10.78
N SER A 244 -22.50 6.23 -10.38
CA SER A 244 -23.65 6.81 -11.07
C SER A 244 -23.46 8.27 -11.54
N ARG A 245 -22.21 8.76 -11.70
CA ARG A 245 -21.84 10.04 -12.29
C ARG A 245 -21.77 10.04 -13.82
N ALA A 246 -21.87 8.89 -14.49
CA ALA A 246 -22.02 8.86 -15.95
C ALA A 246 -23.39 9.42 -16.42
N GLU A 247 -24.43 9.40 -15.57
CA GLU A 247 -25.71 10.05 -15.89
C GLU A 247 -25.63 11.59 -15.76
N ASN A 248 -24.84 12.12 -14.84
CA ASN A 248 -24.63 13.57 -14.72
C ASN A 248 -23.77 14.15 -15.85
N ALA A 249 -22.84 13.37 -16.41
CA ALA A 249 -22.06 13.78 -17.58
C ALA A 249 -22.87 13.72 -18.89
N LYS A 250 -23.87 12.83 -19.00
CA LYS A 250 -24.83 12.82 -20.12
C LYS A 250 -25.82 13.99 -20.01
N ASN A 251 -26.29 14.33 -18.82
CA ASN A 251 -27.22 15.46 -18.62
C ASN A 251 -26.56 16.84 -18.85
N MET A 252 -25.22 16.96 -18.77
CA MET A 252 -24.50 18.18 -19.16
C MET A 252 -24.22 18.30 -20.67
N ARG A 253 -24.42 17.23 -21.46
CA ARG A 253 -24.26 17.26 -22.93
C ARG A 253 -25.58 17.39 -23.69
N ILE A 254 -26.73 17.34 -23.01
CA ILE A 254 -28.06 17.54 -23.61
C ILE A 254 -28.50 19.02 -23.51
N ASN A 255 -27.78 19.86 -22.76
CA ASN A 255 -28.05 21.31 -22.62
C ASN A 255 -26.92 22.20 -23.18
N LYS A 256 -26.31 21.81 -24.30
CA LYS A 256 -25.50 22.73 -25.13
C LYS A 256 -25.88 22.59 -26.59
#